data_AF-A0A3A5VEU6-F1
#
_entry.id   AF-A0A3A5VEU6-F1
#
_cell.length_a   1.000
_cell.length_b   1.000
_cell.length_c   1.000
_cell.angle_alpha   90.00
_cell.angle_beta   90.00
_cell.angle_gamma   90.00
#
_symmetry.space_group_name_H-M   'P 1'
#
loop_
_entity.id
_entity.type
_entity.pdbx_description
1 polymer ?
#
loop_
_entity_poly.entity_id
_entity_poly.type
_entity_poly.pdbx_seq_one_letter_code
_entity_poly.pdbx_strand_id
1 'polypeptide(L)' 'MDKLISVLICILLTTFSLAGCIGDSDNQTSEDTDNSENTGNNETIILFEGDQAGECSDGADNDRDGLFDCDDPNCAGSP' A
#
# COMPACT_ATOMS: atom_id res chain seq x y z
N MET A 1 25.37 -2.55 -31.25
CA MET A 1 25.11 -1.49 -30.24
C MET A 1 23.60 -1.32 -30.00
N ASP A 2 22.78 -1.63 -31.00
CA ASP A 2 21.31 -1.44 -30.99
C ASP A 2 20.59 -2.36 -29.98
N LYS A 3 21.08 -3.60 -29.81
CA LYS A 3 20.54 -4.53 -28.80
C LYS A 3 20.81 -4.08 -27.37
N LEU A 4 21.93 -3.40 -27.14
CA LEU A 4 22.29 -2.91 -25.81
C LEU A 4 21.40 -1.72 -25.41
N ILE A 5 21.11 -0.83 -26.35
CA ILE A 5 20.18 0.30 -26.17
C ILE A 5 18.75 -0.18 -25.92
N SER A 6 18.27 -1.18 -26.67
CA SER A 6 16.95 -1.76 -26.46
C SER A 6 16.81 -2.41 -25.09
N VAL A 7 17.85 -3.11 -24.61
CA VAL A 7 17.86 -3.72 -23.27
C VAL A 7 17.88 -2.66 -22.18
N LEU A 8 18.64 -1.58 -22.36
CA LEU A 8 18.73 -0.49 -21.40
C LEU A 8 17.39 0.26 -21.24
N ILE A 9 16.67 0.49 -22.35
CA ILE A 9 15.35 1.12 -22.37
C ILE A 9 14.32 0.24 -21.67
N CYS A 10 14.31 -1.08 -21.93
CA CYS A 10 13.40 -2.00 -21.25
C CYS A 10 13.61 -2.02 -19.73
N ILE A 11 14.86 -2.04 -19.27
CA ILE A 11 15.19 -2.03 -17.84
C ILE A 11 14.70 -0.72 -17.19
N LEU A 12 14.97 0.42 -17.83
CA LEU A 12 14.54 1.72 -17.32
C LEU A 12 13.01 1.85 -17.25
N LEU A 13 12.27 1.30 -18.22
CA LEU A 13 10.81 1.32 -18.23
C LEU A 13 10.20 0.40 -17.16
N THR A 14 10.81 -0.75 -16.90
CA THR A 14 10.35 -1.67 -15.84
C THR A 14 10.63 -1.14 -14.44
N THR A 15 11.67 -0.31 -14.27
CA THR A 15 12.00 0.30 -12.97
C THR A 15 11.26 1.61 -12.73
N PHE A 16 10.69 2.24 -13.77
CA PHE A 16 9.96 3.51 -13.66
C PHE A 16 8.53 3.35 -13.14
N SER A 17 7.94 2.15 -13.24
CA SER A 17 6.64 1.85 -12.66
C SER A 17 6.65 1.74 -11.13
N LEU A 18 7.83 1.79 -10.50
CA LEU A 18 7.98 1.86 -9.05
C LEU A 18 7.92 3.32 -8.54
N ALA A 19 7.10 4.15 -9.18
CA ALA A 19 6.63 5.37 -8.54
C ALA A 19 5.60 4.93 -7.50
N GLY A 20 6.09 4.58 -6.30
CA GLY A 20 5.26 4.33 -5.13
C GLY A 20 4.31 5.50 -4.89
N CYS A 21 3.19 5.18 -4.26
CA CYS A 21 2.16 6.14 -3.88
C CYS A 21 2.84 7.37 -3.25
N ILE A 22 2.62 8.54 -3.86
CA ILE A 22 3.03 9.81 -3.26
C ILE A 22 2.12 9.99 -2.05
N GLY A 23 2.59 9.57 -0.88
CA GLY A 23 1.93 9.86 0.39
C GLY A 23 1.95 11.37 0.61
N ASP A 24 0.79 12.00 0.54
CA ASP A 24 0.63 13.38 0.99
C ASP A 24 0.80 13.37 2.52
N SER A 25 1.89 13.97 3.00
CA SER A 25 2.19 14.11 4.43
C SER A 25 1.21 15.08 5.09
N ASP A 26 -0.03 14.65 5.27
CA ASP A 26 -0.99 15.34 6.11
C ASP A 26 -0.67 14.99 7.56
N ASN A 27 0.05 15.89 8.22
CA ASN A 27 0.18 15.92 9.67
C ASN A 27 -1.21 16.11 10.28
N GLN A 28 -1.95 15.03 10.44
CA GLN A 28 -3.23 15.05 11.13
C GLN A 28 -3.19 14.07 12.29
N THR A 29 -2.90 14.67 13.45
CA THR A 29 -3.20 14.14 14.77
C THR A 29 -4.70 13.84 14.82
N SER A 30 -5.09 12.59 14.59
CA SER A 30 -6.42 12.10 14.96
C SER A 30 -6.23 11.14 16.13
N GLU A 31 -6.15 11.74 17.32
CA GLU A 31 -6.61 11.04 18.52
C GLU A 31 -8.10 10.72 18.34
N ASP A 32 -8.41 9.43 18.53
CA ASP A 32 -9.72 8.84 18.74
C ASP A 32 -10.61 8.71 17.48
N THR A 33 -11.08 7.52 17.08
CA THR A 33 -11.62 6.46 17.92
C THR A 33 -11.66 5.16 17.12
N ASP A 34 -11.28 4.06 17.76
CA ASP A 34 -11.74 2.70 17.46
C ASP A 34 -13.25 2.75 17.15
N ASN A 35 -13.61 2.71 15.87
CA ASN A 35 -14.91 2.21 15.45
C ASN A 35 -14.67 0.87 14.74
N SER A 36 -14.04 -0.04 15.48
CA SER A 36 -14.32 -1.45 15.36
C SER A 36 -15.82 -1.64 15.55
N GLU A 37 -16.58 -1.59 14.46
CA GLU A 37 -17.90 -2.21 14.42
C GLU A 37 -17.68 -3.73 14.53
N ASN A 38 -17.57 -4.14 15.78
CA ASN A 38 -17.86 -5.44 16.35
C ASN A 38 -18.49 -6.44 15.37
N THR A 39 -17.68 -7.30 14.75
CA THR A 39 -18.19 -8.60 14.29
C THR A 39 -18.16 -9.54 15.49
N GLY A 40 -19.24 -9.45 16.28
CA GLY A 40 -19.35 -10.15 17.54
C GLY A 40 -19.56 -11.64 17.37
N ASN A 41 -18.49 -12.42 17.22
CA ASN A 41 -18.38 -13.81 17.71
C ASN A 41 -17.00 -14.41 17.37
N ASN A 42 -16.07 -14.37 18.32
CA ASN A 42 -14.95 -15.32 18.47
C ASN A 42 -14.07 -15.67 17.25
N GLU A 43 -13.84 -14.75 16.32
CA GLU A 43 -12.80 -14.74 15.27
C GLU A 43 -12.98 -13.36 14.61
N THR A 44 -12.04 -12.44 14.71
CA THR A 44 -11.08 -12.16 13.64
C THR A 44 -10.32 -10.90 14.08
N ILE A 45 -9.00 -11.00 14.19
CA ILE A 45 -8.13 -9.82 14.31
C ILE A 45 -8.35 -9.00 13.04
N ILE A 46 -8.57 -7.69 13.16
CA ILE A 46 -8.75 -6.82 12.00
C ILE A 46 -7.49 -6.96 11.11
N LEU A 47 -7.66 -7.56 9.94
CA LEU A 47 -6.65 -7.76 8.91
C LEU A 47 -7.15 -6.93 7.73
N PHE A 48 -6.89 -5.62 7.72
CA PHE A 48 -7.29 -4.74 6.62
C PHE A 48 -6.21 -3.69 6.38
N GLU A 49 -5.69 -3.62 5.16
CA GLU A 49 -4.68 -2.64 4.75
C GLU A 49 -5.32 -1.30 4.37
N GLY A 50 -4.65 -0.19 4.65
CA GLY A 50 -5.20 1.15 4.39
C GLY A 50 -6.19 1.69 5.44
N ASP A 51 -6.40 0.96 6.55
CA ASP A 51 -7.13 1.46 7.72
C ASP A 51 -6.29 2.46 8.54
N GLN A 52 -4.98 2.26 8.58
CA GLN A 52 -4.03 3.11 9.31
C GLN A 52 -3.14 3.89 8.35
N ALA A 53 -2.79 5.12 8.75
CA ALA A 53 -1.88 5.96 8.00
C ALA A 53 -0.49 5.32 7.91
N GLY A 54 0.03 5.22 6.68
CA GLY A 54 1.35 4.67 6.40
C GLY A 54 1.37 3.20 6.00
N GLU A 55 0.30 2.43 6.23
CA GLU A 55 0.23 1.00 5.86
C GLU A 55 0.33 0.80 4.35
N CYS A 56 -0.16 1.76 3.56
CA CYS A 56 -0.12 1.69 2.09
C CYS A 56 1.23 2.12 1.48
N SER A 57 2.28 2.19 2.30
CA SER A 57 3.63 2.58 1.87
C SER A 57 4.75 1.99 2.72
N ASP A 58 4.44 1.06 3.65
CA ASP A 58 5.41 0.53 4.62
C ASP A 58 6.11 -0.74 4.12
N GLY A 59 5.69 -1.29 2.97
CA GLY A 59 6.28 -2.50 2.39
C GLY A 59 5.80 -3.79 3.05
N ALA A 60 4.75 -3.74 3.88
CA ALA A 60 4.14 -4.89 4.52
C ALA A 60 2.76 -5.19 3.90
N ASP A 61 2.38 -6.46 3.98
CA ASP A 61 1.05 -6.96 3.62
C ASP A 61 0.32 -7.19 4.96
N ASN A 62 -0.32 -6.11 5.41
CA ASN A 62 -0.85 -5.94 6.76
C ASN A 62 -2.15 -6.72 6.96
N ASP A 63 -2.86 -7.05 5.87
CA ASP A 63 -4.02 -7.94 5.88
C ASP A 63 -3.75 -9.39 5.44
N ARG A 64 -2.56 -9.65 4.89
CA ARG A 64 -2.04 -10.96 4.47
C ARG A 64 -2.80 -11.58 3.31
N ASP A 65 -3.34 -10.76 2.41
CA ASP A 65 -4.01 -11.23 1.20
C ASP A 65 -3.04 -11.51 0.02
N GLY A 66 -1.77 -11.14 0.19
CA GLY A 66 -0.69 -11.32 -0.77
C GLY A 66 -0.46 -10.13 -1.70
N LEU A 67 -1.18 -9.03 -1.48
CA LEU A 67 -1.00 -7.73 -2.12
C LEU A 67 -0.32 -6.79 -1.12
N PHE A 68 0.51 -5.89 -1.61
CA PHE A 68 1.30 -4.99 -0.76
C PHE A 68 1.05 -3.56 -1.21
N ASP A 69 0.84 -2.67 -0.26
CA ASP A 69 0.81 -1.23 -0.46
C ASP A 69 -0.09 -0.85 -1.66
N CYS A 70 0.47 -0.16 -2.66
CA CYS A 70 -0.20 0.28 -3.87
C CYS A 70 -0.70 -0.86 -4.78
N ASP A 71 -0.21 -2.09 -4.61
CA ASP A 71 -0.75 -3.26 -5.31
C ASP A 71 -2.04 -3.78 -4.63
N ASP A 72 -2.31 -3.35 -3.39
CA ASP A 72 -3.54 -3.65 -2.66
C ASP A 72 -4.69 -2.69 -3.07
N PRO A 73 -5.84 -3.22 -3.55
CA PRO A 73 -7.06 -2.45 -3.81
C PRO A 73 -7.58 -1.65 -2.61
N ASN A 74 -7.29 -2.09 -1.38
CA ASN A 74 -7.69 -1.42 -0.14
C ASN A 74 -6.92 -0.10 0.05
N CYS A 75 -5.75 0.04 -0.55
CA CYS A 75 -4.96 1.26 -0.59
C CYS A 75 -5.40 2.28 -1.66
N ALA A 76 -6.47 1.99 -2.40
CA ALA A 76 -7.03 2.90 -3.40
C ALA A 76 -7.73 4.10 -2.74
N GLY A 77 -6.95 5.12 -2.35
CA GLY A 77 -7.44 6.37 -1.77
C GLY A 77 -6.85 6.73 -0.40
N SER A 78 -6.02 5.84 0.16
CA SER A 78 -5.30 6.03 1.43
C SER A 78 -3.79 5.79 1.24
N PRO A 79 -3.10 6.58 0.37
CA PRO A 79 -1.68 6.38 0.09
C PRO A 79 -0.76 6.65 1.29
#